data_AF-A0A0Q1HSF5-F1
#
_entry.id   AF-A0A0Q1HSF5-F1
#
_cell.length_a   1.000
_cell.length_b   1.000
_cell.length_c   1.000
_cell.angle_alpha   90.00
_cell.angle_beta   90.00
_cell.angle_gamma   90.00
#
_symmetry.space_group_name_H-M   'P 1'
#
loop_
_entity.id
_entity.type
_entity.pdbx_description
1 polymer ?
#
loop_
_entity_poly.entity_id
_entity_poly.type
_entity_poly.pdbx_seq_one_letter_code
_entity_poly.pdbx_strand_id
1 'polypeptide(L)' 'MSYEDVVAISDPVERAALADKLMWADHPRRLELRTVRGIALRAALDSGVPADDIARRLVVTVADLTWMAAPASPAAA' A
#
# COMPACT_ATOMS: atom_id res chain seq x y z
N MET A 1 -13.79 -7.79 5.45
CA MET A 1 -12.80 -6.99 6.21
C MET A 1 -13.08 -5.54 5.91
N SER A 2 -13.19 -4.72 6.95
CA SER A 2 -13.46 -3.29 6.85
C SER A 2 -12.19 -2.50 6.54
N TYR A 3 -12.34 -1.20 6.27
CA TYR A 3 -11.19 -0.29 6.15
C TYR A 3 -10.43 -0.17 7.48
N GLU A 4 -11.16 -0.15 8.59
CA GLU A 4 -10.70 0.02 9.95
C GLU A 4 -9.83 -1.17 10.37
N ASP A 5 -10.25 -2.37 10.00
CA ASP A 5 -9.46 -3.59 10.20
C ASP A 5 -8.11 -3.49 9.48
N VAL A 6 -8.07 -2.95 8.25
CA VAL A 6 -6.83 -2.79 7.47
C VAL A 6 -5.90 -1.78 8.14
N VAL A 7 -6.43 -0.63 8.57
CA VAL A 7 -5.63 0.43 9.18
C VAL A 7 -4.99 -0.02 10.49
N ALA A 8 -5.68 -0.89 11.25
CA ALA A 8 -5.20 -1.45 12.50
C ALA A 8 -4.05 -2.48 12.34
N ILE A 9 -3.80 -2.97 11.13
CA ILE A 9 -2.69 -3.90 10.87
C ILE A 9 -1.36 -3.19 11.14
N SER A 10 -0.57 -3.80 12.03
CA SER A 10 0.72 -3.24 12.47
C SER A 10 1.85 -3.52 11.48
N ASP A 11 1.85 -4.70 10.82
CA ASP A 11 2.83 -4.99 9.78
C ASP A 11 2.56 -4.14 8.53
N PRO A 12 3.48 -3.25 8.12
CA PRO A 12 3.28 -2.40 6.95
C PRO A 12 3.15 -3.22 5.65
N VAL A 13 3.79 -4.38 5.53
CA VAL A 13 3.72 -5.19 4.31
C VAL A 13 2.35 -5.86 4.19
N GLU A 14 1.89 -6.51 5.26
CA GLU A 14 0.55 -7.09 5.32
C GLU A 14 -0.54 -6.04 5.10
N ARG A 15 -0.42 -4.87 5.74
CA ARG A 15 -1.35 -3.76 5.56
C ARG A 15 -1.42 -3.29 4.11
N ALA A 16 -0.27 -3.13 3.44
CA ALA A 16 -0.21 -2.74 2.04
C ALA A 16 -0.88 -3.78 1.12
N ALA A 17 -0.60 -5.06 1.33
CA ALA A 17 -1.16 -6.14 0.52
C ALA A 17 -2.68 -6.27 0.67
N LEU A 18 -3.19 -6.14 1.90
CA LEU A 18 -4.62 -6.21 2.16
C LEU A 18 -5.37 -4.95 1.67
N ALA A 19 -4.76 -3.77 1.79
CA ALA A 19 -5.30 -2.56 1.20
C ALA A 19 -5.40 -2.66 -0.33
N ASP A 20 -4.36 -3.19 -1.00
CA ASP A 20 -4.36 -3.41 -2.44
C ASP A 20 -5.48 -4.36 -2.87
N LYS A 21 -5.57 -5.53 -2.21
CA LYS A 21 -6.61 -6.51 -2.49
C LYS A 21 -8.02 -5.94 -2.37
N LEU A 22 -8.31 -5.19 -1.31
CA LEU A 22 -9.64 -4.61 -1.10
C LEU A 22 -9.94 -3.47 -2.07
N MET A 23 -8.94 -2.68 -2.48
CA MET A 23 -9.11 -1.64 -3.49
C MET A 23 -9.64 -2.21 -4.81
N TRP A 24 -9.18 -3.40 -5.21
CA TRP A 24 -9.62 -4.09 -6.43
C TRP A 24 -10.92 -4.91 -6.26
N ALA A 25 -11.35 -5.19 -5.03
CA ALA A 25 -12.58 -5.91 -4.72
C ALA A 25 -13.84 -5.01 -4.63
N ASP A 26 -13.80 -3.83 -5.27
CA ASP A 26 -14.87 -2.82 -5.28
C ASP A 26 -15.32 -2.34 -3.88
N HIS A 27 -14.37 -2.22 -2.94
CA HIS A 27 -14.67 -1.70 -1.61
C HIS A 27 -15.13 -0.23 -1.68
N PRO A 28 -16.16 0.21 -0.91
CA PRO A 28 -16.70 1.57 -0.97
C PRO A 28 -15.68 2.66 -0.67
N ARG A 29 -14.59 2.32 0.03
CA ARG A 29 -13.48 3.19 0.40
C ARG A 29 -12.19 2.93 -0.39
N ARG A 30 -12.31 2.58 -1.67
CA ARG A 30 -11.16 2.20 -2.51
C ARG A 30 -10.08 3.27 -2.61
N LEU A 31 -10.46 4.56 -2.63
CA LEU A 31 -9.51 5.66 -2.75
C LEU A 31 -8.71 5.84 -1.46
N GLU A 32 -9.35 5.70 -0.30
CA GLU A 32 -8.67 5.72 0.99
C GLU A 32 -7.75 4.50 1.15
N LEU A 33 -8.18 3.32 0.70
CA LEU A 33 -7.33 2.12 0.68
C LEU A 33 -6.10 2.30 -0.21
N ARG A 34 -6.23 2.99 -1.35
CA ARG A 34 -5.09 3.34 -2.21
C ARG A 34 -4.05 4.19 -1.45
N THR A 35 -4.52 5.16 -0.65
CA THR A 35 -3.66 5.98 0.21
C THR A 35 -3.01 5.16 1.32
N VAL A 36 -3.79 4.31 1.99
CA VAL A 36 -3.26 3.39 3.03
C VAL A 36 -2.16 2.50 2.47
N ARG A 37 -2.37 1.93 1.27
CA ARG A 37 -1.35 1.13 0.58
C ARG A 37 -0.07 1.93 0.35
N GLY A 38 -0.16 3.14 -0.20
CA GLY A 38 1.02 3.98 -0.46
C GLY A 38 1.81 4.32 0.80
N ILE A 39 1.11 4.69 1.89
CA ILE A 39 1.73 4.98 3.19
C ILE A 39 2.39 3.73 3.77
N ALA A 40 1.71 2.59 3.73
CA ALA A 40 2.21 1.34 4.27
C ALA A 40 3.43 0.82 3.48
N LEU A 41 3.42 0.94 2.15
CA LEU A 41 4.58 0.61 1.32
C LEU A 41 5.81 1.45 1.67
N ARG A 42 5.62 2.76 1.88
CA ARG A 42 6.73 3.63 2.30
C ARG A 42 7.26 3.24 3.68
N ALA A 43 6.38 2.97 4.64
CA ALA A 43 6.78 2.51 5.96
C ALA A 43 7.57 1.18 5.91
N ALA A 44 7.17 0.23 5.06
CA ALA A 44 7.91 -1.01 4.86
C ALA A 44 9.32 -0.75 4.30
N LEU A 45 9.44 0.10 3.27
CA LEU A 45 10.73 0.49 2.70
C LEU A 45 11.62 1.21 3.73
N ASP A 46 11.07 2.16 4.48
CA ASP A 46 11.78 2.92 5.51
C ASP A 46 12.24 2.04 6.68
N SER A 47 11.52 0.94 6.96
CA SER A 47 11.92 -0.08 7.93
C SER A 47 12.99 -1.05 7.42
N GLY A 48 13.42 -0.92 6.17
CA GLY A 48 14.49 -1.72 5.56
C GLY A 48 14.01 -3.03 4.92
N VAL A 49 12.71 -3.24 4.73
CA VAL A 49 12.22 -4.42 4.02
C VAL A 49 12.62 -4.30 2.53
N PRO A 50 13.26 -5.32 1.93
CA PRO A 50 13.69 -5.26 0.54
C PRO A 50 12.51 -5.06 -0.42
N ALA A 51 12.67 -4.16 -1.40
CA ALA A 51 11.63 -3.86 -2.38
C ALA A 51 11.16 -5.10 -3.17
N ASP A 52 12.09 -6.01 -3.50
CA ASP A 52 11.76 -7.27 -4.18
C ASP A 52 10.84 -8.18 -3.36
N ASP A 53 11.03 -8.23 -2.04
CA ASP A 53 10.21 -9.06 -1.15
C ASP A 53 8.80 -8.48 -1.00
N ILE A 54 8.70 -7.15 -0.88
CA ILE A 54 7.40 -6.46 -0.85
C ILE A 54 6.67 -6.65 -2.19
N ALA A 55 7.36 -6.43 -3.31
CA ALA A 55 6.79 -6.57 -4.66
C ALA A 55 6.27 -8.00 -4.90
N ARG A 56 7.04 -9.02 -4.50
CA ARG A 56 6.63 -10.43 -4.56
C ARG A 56 5.36 -10.69 -3.73
N ARG A 57 5.27 -10.09 -2.54
CA ARG A 57 4.12 -10.26 -1.64
C ARG A 57 2.84 -9.64 -2.21
N LEU A 58 2.97 -8.49 -2.87
CA LEU A 58 1.85 -7.78 -3.51
C LEU A 58 1.54 -8.29 -4.92
N VAL A 59 2.38 -9.17 -5.49
CA VAL A 59 2.26 -9.66 -6.87
C VAL A 59 2.32 -8.51 -7.89
N VAL A 60 3.28 -7.60 -7.69
CA VAL A 60 3.56 -6.46 -8.56
C VAL A 60 5.05 -6.43 -8.94
N THR A 61 5.42 -5.60 -9.92
CA THR A 61 6.84 -5.36 -10.20
C THR A 61 7.45 -4.37 -9.20
N VAL A 62 8.77 -4.35 -9.06
CA VAL A 62 9.47 -3.29 -8.28
C VAL A 62 9.21 -1.90 -8.85
N ALA A 63 9.06 -1.77 -10.16
CA ALA A 63 8.71 -0.51 -10.81
C ALA A 63 7.31 -0.03 -10.38
N ASP A 64 6.33 -0.93 -10.39
CA ASP A 64 4.98 -0.63 -9.90
C ASP A 64 5.00 -0.25 -8.42
N LEU A 65 5.72 -1.02 -7.60
CA LEU A 65 5.88 -0.73 -6.17
C LEU A 65 6.47 0.67 -5.95
N THR A 66 7.50 1.03 -6.70
CA THR A 66 8.14 2.36 -6.63
C THR A 66 7.14 3.46 -6.96
N TRP A 67 6.32 3.27 -8.00
CA TRP A 67 5.27 4.22 -8.35
C TRP A 67 4.16 4.28 -7.28
N MET A 68 3.77 3.14 -6.72
CA MET A 68 2.74 3.08 -5.67
C MET A 68 3.19 3.71 -4.35
N ALA A 69 4.49 3.61 -4.04
CA ALA A 69 5.11 4.18 -2.85
C ALA A 69 5.53 5.64 -3.04
N ALA A 70 5.45 6.19 -4.26
CA ALA A 70 5.73 7.59 -4.52
C ALA A 70 4.76 8.50 -3.75
N PRO A 71 5.22 9.66 -3.23
CA PRO A 71 4.31 10.62 -2.63
C PRO A 71 3.25 10.99 -3.67
N ALA A 72 1.98 11.05 -3.26
CA ALA A 72 1.00 11.74 -4.07
C ALA A 72 1.58 13.13 -4.30
N SER A 73 1.90 13.45 -5.57
CA SER A 73 2.46 14.74 -5.93
C SER A 73 1.56 15.80 -5.31
N PRO A 74 2.10 16.79 -4.57
CA PRO A 74 1.25 17.87 -4.09
C PRO A 74 0.56 18.43 -5.33
N ALA A 75 -0.78 18.38 -5.33
CA ALA A 75 -1.53 19.14 -6.32
C ALA A 75 -0.96 20.56 -6.26
N ALA A 76 -0.47 21.06 -7.39
CA ALA A 76 0.07 22.41 -7.47
C ALA A 76 -0.94 23.35 -6.78
N ALA A 77 -0.46 24.04 -5.75
CA ALA A 77 -1.24 25.00 -4.97
C ALA A 77 -1.72 26.17 -5.84
#